data_AF-A0A7D5N587-F1
#
_entry.id   AF-A0A7D5N587-F1
#
_cell.length_a   1.000
_cell.length_b   1.000
_cell.length_c   1.000
_cell.angle_alpha   90.00
_cell.angle_beta   90.00
_cell.angle_gamma   90.00
#
_symmetry.space_group_name_H-M   'P 1'
#
loop_
_entity.id
_entity.type
_entity.pdbx_description
1 polymer ?
#
loop_
_entity_poly.entity_id
_entity_poly.type
_entity_poly.pdbx_seq_one_letter_code
_entity_poly.pdbx_strand_id
1 'polypeptide(L)'
;MAPGGGNYSLKLGNKISGKQAEKASYFVHIPSNINNYSPIFRYAVVFQDPGSSHTNAQKPRFEVKAIDSATGTPLPCSQFTFVASSNLPGFTCNGDTCYRSWSTGSLNLSGWNGSTIIVSFASGDCANGGHFGYGYVDRLVACFKQRVWFA
;
A
#
# COMPACT_ATOMS: atom_id res chain seq x y z
N MET A 1 -7.95 -13.43 -4.07
CA MET A 1 -9.15 -12.60 -3.88
C MET A 1 -9.27 -12.20 -2.43
N ALA A 2 -9.43 -10.90 -2.14
CA ALA A 2 -9.55 -10.44 -0.76
C ALA A 2 -10.94 -10.78 -0.18
N PRO A 3 -11.07 -11.16 1.10
CA PRO A 3 -12.37 -11.31 1.75
C PRO A 3 -13.16 -10.00 1.73
N GLY A 4 -14.38 -10.02 1.17
CA GLY A 4 -15.19 -8.81 0.96
C GLY A 4 -14.62 -7.84 -0.10
N GLY A 5 -13.67 -8.32 -0.91
CA GLY A 5 -13.01 -7.61 -2.01
C GLY A 5 -13.85 -7.56 -3.29
N GLY A 6 -13.18 -7.23 -4.41
CA GLY A 6 -13.78 -7.22 -5.75
C GLY A 6 -13.80 -8.60 -6.39
N ASN A 7 -13.97 -8.62 -7.72
CA ASN A 7 -13.86 -9.85 -8.53
C ASN A 7 -12.41 -10.16 -8.94
N TYR A 8 -11.51 -9.18 -8.81
CA TYR A 8 -10.09 -9.32 -9.14
C TYR A 8 -9.20 -8.66 -8.09
N SER A 9 -7.98 -9.19 -7.93
CA SER A 9 -6.91 -8.59 -7.13
C SER A 9 -5.66 -8.43 -7.98
N LEU A 10 -5.00 -7.28 -7.89
CA LEU A 10 -3.71 -7.02 -8.53
C LEU A 10 -2.58 -7.60 -7.68
N LYS A 11 -1.68 -8.37 -8.31
CA LYS A 11 -0.41 -8.77 -7.70
C LYS A 11 0.70 -7.84 -8.17
N LEU A 12 1.50 -7.33 -7.24
CA LEU A 12 2.68 -6.51 -7.48
C LEU A 12 3.92 -7.31 -7.05
N GLY A 13 4.79 -7.60 -8.01
CA GLY A 13 5.96 -8.45 -7.80
C GLY A 13 5.64 -9.94 -7.84
N ASN A 14 6.63 -10.74 -7.46
CA ASN A 14 6.56 -12.18 -7.56
C ASN A 14 7.50 -12.85 -6.53
N LYS A 15 7.59 -14.19 -6.56
CA LYS A 15 8.38 -14.98 -5.58
C LYS A 15 9.82 -15.26 -6.08
N ILE A 16 10.22 -14.67 -7.19
CA ILE A 16 11.56 -14.74 -7.74
C ILE A 16 12.34 -13.57 -7.17
N SER A 17 13.56 -13.82 -6.73
CA SER A 17 14.48 -12.76 -6.32
C SER A 17 15.24 -12.25 -7.55
N GLY A 18 15.43 -10.94 -7.65
CA GLY A 18 16.19 -10.41 -8.79
C GLY A 18 16.44 -8.91 -8.75
N LYS A 19 16.29 -8.28 -7.58
CA LYS A 19 16.28 -6.80 -7.45
C LYS A 19 15.11 -6.19 -8.24
N GLN A 20 14.01 -6.94 -8.34
CA GLN A 20 12.83 -6.50 -9.07
C GLN A 20 12.05 -5.48 -8.26
N ALA A 21 11.32 -4.62 -8.97
CA ALA A 21 10.46 -3.61 -8.38
C ALA A 21 9.28 -3.35 -9.30
N GLU A 22 8.09 -3.29 -8.72
CA GLU A 22 6.84 -3.11 -9.45
C GLU A 22 6.05 -1.99 -8.79
N LYS A 23 5.36 -1.21 -9.63
CA LYS A 23 4.50 -0.12 -9.17
C LYS A 23 3.22 -0.08 -9.98
N ALA A 24 2.11 0.09 -9.30
CA ALA A 24 0.83 0.45 -9.90
C ALA A 24 0.32 1.75 -9.29
N SER A 25 -0.34 2.55 -10.13
CA SER A 25 -0.88 3.84 -9.74
C SER A 25 -2.33 3.97 -10.15
N TYR A 26 -3.13 4.56 -9.28
CA TYR A 26 -4.54 4.86 -9.54
C TYR A 26 -4.81 6.33 -9.24
N PHE A 27 -5.53 7.00 -10.14
CA PHE A 27 -5.88 8.42 -10.00
C PHE A 27 -7.24 8.54 -9.31
N VAL A 28 -7.27 9.27 -8.20
CA VAL A 28 -8.46 9.55 -7.41
C VAL A 28 -8.83 11.01 -7.57
N HIS A 29 -9.99 11.27 -8.15
CA HIS A 29 -10.55 12.62 -8.24
C HIS A 29 -11.44 12.87 -7.02
N ILE A 30 -11.05 13.84 -6.20
CA ILE A 30 -11.80 14.19 -4.98
C ILE A 30 -12.83 15.25 -5.36
N PRO A 31 -14.14 15.01 -5.13
CA PRO A 31 -15.16 16.01 -5.42
C PRO A 31 -14.90 17.33 -4.68
N SER A 32 -15.12 18.46 -5.34
CA SER A 32 -14.84 19.81 -4.80
C SER A 32 -15.66 20.14 -3.55
N ASN A 33 -16.83 19.51 -3.39
CA ASN A 33 -17.74 19.70 -2.25
C ASN A 33 -17.50 18.72 -1.08
N ILE A 34 -16.51 17.82 -1.16
CA ILE A 34 -16.23 16.83 -0.12
C ILE A 34 -14.85 17.10 0.50
N ASN A 35 -14.84 17.67 1.70
CA ASN A 35 -13.59 17.93 2.43
C ASN A 35 -13.09 16.73 3.27
N ASN A 36 -13.97 15.78 3.59
CA ASN A 36 -13.62 14.57 4.37
C ASN A 36 -13.66 13.36 3.44
N TYR A 37 -12.51 13.02 2.86
CA TYR A 37 -12.41 11.96 1.86
C TYR A 37 -11.37 10.92 2.31
N SER A 38 -11.75 9.65 2.37
CA SER A 38 -10.83 8.59 2.79
C SER A 38 -11.06 7.32 1.97
N PRO A 39 -10.25 7.07 0.93
CA PRO A 39 -10.33 5.82 0.20
C PRO A 39 -9.79 4.68 1.06
N ILE A 40 -10.57 3.60 1.07
CA ILE A 40 -10.22 2.32 1.67
C ILE A 40 -9.75 1.35 0.59
N PHE A 41 -8.77 0.53 0.94
CA PHE A 41 -8.25 -0.52 0.07
C PHE A 41 -7.95 -1.79 0.87
N ARG A 42 -7.95 -2.93 0.19
CA ARG A 42 -7.49 -4.21 0.76
C ARG A 42 -6.09 -4.49 0.28
N TYR A 43 -5.24 -4.97 1.17
CA TYR A 43 -3.88 -5.37 0.82
C TYR A 43 -3.43 -6.61 1.57
N ALA A 44 -2.53 -7.38 0.96
CA ALA A 44 -1.79 -8.47 1.58
C ALA A 44 -0.34 -8.38 1.12
N VAL A 45 0.61 -8.82 1.96
CA VAL A 45 2.04 -8.62 1.70
C VAL A 45 2.81 -9.87 2.07
N VAL A 46 3.82 -10.21 1.28
CA VAL A 46 4.74 -11.31 1.56
C VAL A 46 6.18 -10.86 1.28
N PHE A 47 7.07 -11.14 2.22
CA PHE A 47 8.49 -10.88 2.12
C PHE A 47 9.31 -12.11 2.48
N GLN A 48 10.52 -12.17 1.96
CA GLN A 48 11.59 -12.98 2.53
C GLN A 48 12.54 -12.06 3.31
N ASP A 49 12.56 -12.13 4.64
CA ASP A 49 13.40 -11.29 5.50
C ASP A 49 14.85 -11.81 5.54
N PRO A 50 15.83 -11.02 5.08
CA PRO A 50 17.25 -11.38 5.17
C PRO A 50 17.86 -11.27 6.59
N GLY A 51 17.05 -10.95 7.60
CA GLY A 51 17.48 -10.78 8.98
C GLY A 51 18.40 -9.56 9.16
N SER A 52 19.34 -9.63 10.10
CA SER A 52 20.26 -8.53 10.44
C SER A 52 21.40 -8.32 9.42
N SER A 53 21.55 -9.21 8.44
CA SER A 53 22.60 -9.12 7.41
C SER A 53 22.39 -7.96 6.41
N HIS A 54 21.20 -7.33 6.42
CA HIS A 54 20.84 -6.23 5.53
C HIS A 54 20.34 -5.02 6.33
N THR A 55 20.75 -3.82 5.90
CA THR A 55 20.15 -2.57 6.39
C THR A 55 18.71 -2.45 5.92
N ASN A 56 17.87 -1.68 6.62
CA ASN A 56 16.48 -1.46 6.22
C ASN A 56 16.34 -0.93 4.78
N ALA A 57 17.31 -0.17 4.28
CA ALA A 57 17.31 0.33 2.90
C ALA A 57 17.55 -0.77 1.85
N GLN A 58 18.10 -1.92 2.24
CA GLN A 58 18.42 -3.04 1.35
C GLN A 58 17.38 -4.16 1.39
N LYS A 59 16.45 -4.16 2.34
CA LYS A 59 15.47 -5.24 2.52
C LYS A 59 14.29 -5.17 1.55
N PRO A 60 13.58 -6.28 1.28
CA PRO A 60 12.33 -6.22 0.54
C PRO A 60 11.31 -5.29 1.20
N ARG A 61 10.41 -4.69 0.41
CA ARG A 61 9.45 -3.69 0.89
C ARG A 61 8.15 -3.67 0.10
N PHE A 62 7.12 -3.16 0.76
CA PHE A 62 5.84 -2.80 0.16
C PHE A 62 5.46 -1.40 0.62
N GLU A 63 5.07 -0.55 -0.33
CA GLU A 63 4.77 0.86 -0.08
C GLU A 63 3.42 1.25 -0.67
N VAL A 64 2.68 2.06 0.08
CA VAL A 64 1.49 2.77 -0.38
C VAL A 64 1.70 4.25 -0.13
N LYS A 65 1.50 5.08 -1.15
CA LYS A 65 1.69 6.55 -1.06
C LYS A 65 0.56 7.27 -1.77
N ALA A 66 0.01 8.30 -1.14
CA ALA A 66 -0.79 9.31 -1.82
C ALA A 66 0.12 10.44 -2.28
N ILE A 67 0.00 10.86 -3.54
CA ILE A 67 0.84 11.87 -4.17
C ILE A 67 -0.07 12.89 -4.84
N ASP A 68 0.18 14.17 -4.64
CA ASP A 68 -0.56 15.22 -5.33
C ASP A 68 -0.16 15.18 -6.81
N SER A 69 -1.14 15.01 -7.71
CA SER A 69 -0.85 14.92 -9.14
C SER A 69 -0.36 16.23 -9.73
N ALA A 70 -0.65 17.37 -9.09
CA ALA A 70 -0.25 18.69 -9.58
C ALA A 70 1.23 18.97 -9.33
N THR A 71 1.74 18.59 -8.14
CA THR A 71 3.12 18.86 -7.73
C THR A 71 4.04 17.64 -7.80
N GLY A 72 3.49 16.43 -7.89
CA GLY A 72 4.26 15.18 -7.76
C GLY A 72 4.77 14.90 -6.35
N THR A 73 4.33 15.68 -5.36
CA THR A 73 4.82 15.57 -3.98
C THR A 73 3.97 14.60 -3.16
N PRO A 74 4.56 13.69 -2.37
CA PRO A 74 3.81 12.85 -1.44
C PRO A 74 3.01 13.67 -0.42
N LEU A 75 1.77 13.26 -0.17
CA LEU A 75 0.93 13.88 0.85
C LEU A 75 1.45 13.52 2.26
N PRO A 76 1.52 14.49 3.18
CA PRO A 76 1.85 14.22 4.59
C PRO A 76 0.89 13.19 5.20
N CYS A 77 1.43 12.28 6.01
CA CYS A 77 0.66 11.27 6.76
C CYS A 77 -0.18 10.28 5.92
N SER A 78 -0.07 10.31 4.59
CA SER A 78 -0.79 9.41 3.68
C SER A 78 0.16 8.43 3.00
N GLN A 79 1.00 7.79 3.82
CA GLN A 79 1.94 6.78 3.38
C GLN A 79 2.00 5.60 4.37
N PHE A 80 2.16 4.40 3.82
CA PHE A 80 2.40 3.17 4.56
C PHE A 80 3.57 2.45 3.92
N THR A 81 4.59 2.15 4.71
CA THR A 81 5.76 1.39 4.24
C THR A 81 5.97 0.22 5.18
N PHE A 82 6.01 -0.98 4.61
CA PHE A 82 6.46 -2.18 5.30
C PHE A 82 7.81 -2.57 4.74
N VAL A 83 8.81 -2.72 5.61
CA VAL A 83 10.15 -3.20 5.27
C VAL A 83 10.33 -4.55 5.95
N ALA A 84 10.79 -5.57 5.21
CA ALA A 84 10.90 -6.93 5.74
C ALA A 84 11.61 -6.97 7.10
N SER A 85 10.98 -7.62 8.07
CA SER A 85 11.51 -7.84 9.40
C SER A 85 10.67 -8.93 10.07
N SER A 86 11.34 -9.81 10.83
CA SER A 86 10.70 -10.85 11.63
C SER A 86 9.71 -10.32 12.67
N ASN A 87 9.80 -9.03 13.04
CA ASN A 87 9.05 -8.42 14.14
C ASN A 87 8.04 -7.35 13.66
N LEU A 88 7.61 -7.41 12.39
CA LEU A 88 6.62 -6.46 11.87
C LEU A 88 5.25 -6.64 12.53
N PRO A 89 4.63 -5.56 13.07
CA PRO A 89 3.29 -5.64 13.63
C PRO A 89 2.24 -6.11 12.62
N GLY A 90 1.49 -7.14 12.98
CA GLY A 90 0.45 -7.73 12.13
C GLY A 90 0.98 -8.62 10.99
N PHE A 91 2.25 -9.04 11.06
CA PHE A 91 2.82 -10.06 10.19
C PHE A 91 3.02 -11.36 10.96
N THR A 92 2.91 -12.48 10.25
CA THR A 92 3.26 -13.82 10.71
C THR A 92 4.46 -14.30 9.91
N CYS A 93 5.47 -14.83 10.57
CA CYS A 93 6.68 -15.35 9.93
C CYS A 93 6.80 -16.85 10.11
N ASN A 94 7.20 -17.55 9.04
CA ASN A 94 7.57 -18.95 9.02
C ASN A 94 8.95 -19.08 8.37
N GLY A 95 9.98 -19.33 9.18
CA GLY A 95 11.37 -19.21 8.74
C GLY A 95 11.69 -17.76 8.35
N ASP A 96 12.28 -17.59 7.18
CA ASP A 96 12.59 -16.27 6.60
C ASP A 96 11.39 -15.62 5.90
N THR A 97 10.29 -16.35 5.70
CA THR A 97 9.13 -15.83 4.96
C THR A 97 8.12 -15.21 5.92
N CYS A 98 7.93 -13.90 5.81
CA CYS A 98 6.98 -13.13 6.60
C CYS A 98 5.83 -12.65 5.73
N TYR A 99 4.59 -12.82 6.20
CA TYR A 99 3.41 -12.39 5.47
C TYR A 99 2.41 -11.67 6.36
N ARG A 100 1.66 -10.77 5.74
CA ARG A 100 0.46 -10.17 6.30
C ARG A 100 -0.73 -10.61 5.47
N SER A 101 -1.66 -11.31 6.13
CA SER A 101 -2.95 -11.67 5.55
C SER A 101 -3.73 -10.42 5.13
N TRP A 102 -4.73 -10.62 4.27
CA TRP A 102 -5.60 -9.56 3.80
C TRP A 102 -6.07 -8.63 4.92
N SER A 103 -5.69 -7.37 4.80
CA SER A 103 -5.94 -6.29 5.75
C SER A 103 -6.59 -5.10 5.04
N THR A 104 -7.29 -4.26 5.79
CA THR A 104 -7.82 -2.98 5.27
C THR A 104 -6.83 -1.86 5.54
N GLY A 105 -6.51 -1.09 4.51
CA GLY A 105 -5.83 0.19 4.60
C GLY A 105 -6.80 1.33 4.30
N SER A 106 -6.47 2.53 4.79
CA SER A 106 -7.21 3.76 4.49
C SER A 106 -6.22 4.90 4.33
N LEU A 107 -6.42 5.76 3.34
CA LEU A 107 -5.66 7.00 3.20
C LEU A 107 -6.55 8.16 3.65
N ASN A 108 -6.03 9.07 4.45
CA ASN A 108 -6.78 10.27 4.81
C ASN A 108 -6.45 11.39 3.83
N LEU A 109 -7.37 11.68 2.92
CA LEU A 109 -7.22 12.73 1.90
C LEU A 109 -8.09 13.96 2.23
N SER A 110 -8.40 14.15 3.51
CA SER A 110 -9.17 15.33 3.93
C SER A 110 -8.38 16.61 3.69
N GLY A 111 -9.04 17.68 3.24
CA GLY A 111 -8.38 18.93 2.85
C GLY A 111 -7.94 19.01 1.39
N TRP A 112 -8.10 17.95 0.61
CA TRP A 112 -7.69 17.89 -0.82
C TRP A 112 -8.89 17.93 -1.77
N ASN A 113 -9.99 18.59 -1.38
CA ASN A 113 -11.20 18.69 -2.19
C ASN A 113 -10.94 19.40 -3.53
N GLY A 114 -11.43 18.82 -4.63
CA GLY A 114 -11.22 19.33 -5.98
C GLY A 114 -9.86 18.96 -6.59
N SER A 115 -8.94 18.38 -5.81
CA SER A 115 -7.65 17.91 -6.29
C SER A 115 -7.72 16.51 -6.89
N THR A 116 -6.69 16.17 -7.66
CA THR A 116 -6.45 14.80 -8.12
C THR A 116 -5.26 14.21 -7.37
N ILE A 117 -5.48 13.06 -6.74
CA ILE A 117 -4.46 12.37 -5.94
C ILE A 117 -4.10 11.05 -6.62
N ILE A 118 -2.81 10.80 -6.78
CA ILE A 118 -2.26 9.53 -7.26
C ILE A 118 -2.06 8.63 -6.04
N VAL A 119 -2.79 7.52 -5.99
CA VAL A 119 -2.53 6.43 -5.04
C VAL A 119 -1.58 5.44 -5.70
N SER A 120 -0.36 5.37 -5.18
CA SER A 120 0.70 4.49 -5.66
C SER A 120 0.87 3.31 -4.73
N PHE A 121 0.93 2.10 -5.29
CA PHE A 121 1.29 0.86 -4.62
C PHE A 121 2.58 0.33 -5.25
N ALA A 122 3.58 -0.01 -4.43
CA ALA A 122 4.84 -0.53 -4.92
C ALA A 122 5.34 -1.72 -4.10
N SER A 123 5.99 -2.66 -4.79
CA SER A 123 6.77 -3.75 -4.19
C SER A 123 8.22 -3.63 -4.63
N GLY A 124 9.13 -4.15 -3.81
CA GLY A 124 10.53 -4.28 -4.19
C GLY A 124 11.20 -5.43 -3.46
N ASP A 125 12.09 -6.10 -4.17
CA ASP A 125 13.02 -7.09 -3.66
C ASP A 125 14.11 -6.46 -2.79
N CYS A 126 14.97 -7.29 -2.22
CA CYS A 126 16.18 -6.80 -1.59
C CYS A 126 17.17 -6.24 -2.64
N ALA A 127 17.90 -5.19 -2.27
CA ALA A 127 18.87 -4.53 -3.16
C ALA A 127 20.02 -5.46 -3.58
N ASN A 128 20.29 -6.51 -2.80
CA ASN A 128 21.33 -7.50 -3.08
C ASN A 128 20.83 -8.60 -4.04
N GLY A 129 19.53 -8.69 -4.30
CA GLY A 129 18.92 -9.62 -5.27
C GLY A 129 18.67 -11.04 -4.77
N GLY A 130 18.94 -11.32 -3.49
CA GLY A 130 18.75 -12.65 -2.90
C GLY A 130 17.33 -12.92 -2.38
N HIS A 131 16.56 -11.88 -2.07
CA HIS A 131 15.29 -12.02 -1.34
C HIS A 131 14.16 -11.29 -2.05
N PHE A 132 13.01 -11.95 -2.17
CA PHE A 132 11.84 -11.41 -2.86
C PHE A 132 10.93 -10.57 -1.94
N GLY A 133 10.17 -9.66 -2.55
CA GLY A 133 9.07 -8.98 -1.90
C GLY A 133 7.92 -8.70 -2.85
N TYR A 134 6.70 -9.11 -2.47
CA TYR A 134 5.52 -8.89 -3.30
C TYR A 134 4.28 -8.59 -2.47
N GLY A 135 3.31 -7.94 -3.11
CA GLY A 135 2.05 -7.56 -2.49
C GLY A 135 0.86 -7.86 -3.38
N TYR A 136 -0.31 -7.79 -2.76
CA TYR A 136 -1.59 -7.82 -3.46
C TYR A 136 -2.39 -6.60 -3.04
N VAL A 137 -3.14 -6.05 -3.99
CA VAL A 137 -4.05 -4.93 -3.78
C VAL A 137 -5.41 -5.29 -4.39
N ASP A 138 -6.47 -5.00 -3.67
CA ASP A 138 -7.85 -5.22 -4.11
C ASP A 138 -8.71 -4.04 -3.65
N ARG A 139 -9.74 -3.73 -4.44
CA ARG A 139 -10.81 -2.75 -4.19
C ARG A 139 -10.35 -1.43 -3.57
N LEU A 140 -10.10 -0.43 -4.40
CA LEU A 140 -10.03 0.95 -3.94
C LEU A 140 -11.43 1.57 -3.99
N VAL A 141 -12.04 1.83 -2.84
CA VAL A 141 -13.38 2.44 -2.74
C VAL A 141 -13.31 3.66 -1.82
N ALA A 142 -13.93 4.76 -2.24
CA ALA A 142 -14.02 5.94 -1.40
C ALA A 142 -15.17 5.82 -0.39
N CYS A 143 -14.86 6.05 0.89
CA CYS A 143 -15.88 6.29 1.91
C CYS A 143 -15.98 7.80 2.15
N PHE A 144 -17.20 8.34 2.10
CA PHE A 144 -17.50 9.72 2.52
C PHE A 144 -18.52 9.67 3.66
N LYS A 145 -18.26 10.40 4.75
CA LYS A 145 -19.32 10.68 5.74
C LYS A 145 -20.16 11.83 5.23
N GLN A 146 -21.31 11.53 4.64
CA GLN A 146 -22.36 12.53 4.52
C GLN A 146 -22.98 12.71 5.92
N ARG A 147 -22.75 13.86 6.57
CA ARG A 147 -23.55 14.23 7.75
C ARG A 147 -24.95 14.58 7.24
N VAL A 148 -25.86 13.61 7.28
CA VAL A 148 -27.29 13.87 7.14
C VAL A 148 -27.75 14.35 8.52
N TRP A 149 -27.94 15.67 8.67
CA TRP A 149 -28.73 16.19 9.77
C TRP A 149 -30.20 15.97 9.37
N PHE A 150 -30.91 15.10 10.09
CA PHE A 150 -32.37 15.19 10.11
C PHE A 150 -32.70 16.42 10.96
N ALA A 151 -33.31 17.42 10.32
CA ALA A 151 -33.92 18.57 10.98
C ALA A 151 -35.24 18.14 11.64
#